data_AF-A0A6S7J7E8-F1
#
_entry.id   AF-A0A6S7J7E8-F1
#
_cell.length_a   1.000
_cell.length_b   1.000
_cell.length_c   1.000
_cell.angle_alpha   90.00
_cell.angle_beta   90.00
_cell.angle_gamma   90.00
#
_symmetry.space_group_name_H-M   'P 1'
#
loop_
_entity.id
_entity.type
_entity.pdbx_description
1 polymer ?
#
loop_
_entity_poly.entity_id
_entity_poly.type
_entity_poly.pdbx_seq_one_letter_code
_entity_poly.pdbx_strand_id
1 'polypeptide(L)'
;MSFGVLCQTSKELANVLDSGDDLKELLTVTESGKNGIEQMEQRQLKVKRLQQALAKLGEEEGELSSIRLQENKENNEVISNLGKEKYSQVEGIEKLNAALGSLENSMREIDLESSKLRKEKAGIQHQASDALPKTKYSFSLYSNVTRLRWDYDTNDDKLQGFVTSLRDVRPFSLNLKEHSSHFIANYLWDVIASAKNSQA
;
A
#
# COMPACT_ATOMS: atom_id res chain seq x y z
N MET A 1 67.28 52.63 -24.86
CA MET A 1 68.01 53.92 -24.82
C MET A 1 67.03 54.96 -24.28
N SER A 2 67.36 55.63 -23.18
CA SER A 2 66.40 56.55 -22.54
C SER A 2 66.25 57.83 -23.38
N PHE A 3 65.02 58.36 -23.42
CA PHE A 3 64.69 59.60 -24.14
C PHE A 3 65.54 60.80 -23.68
N GLY A 4 66.05 60.75 -22.45
CA GLY A 4 67.01 61.72 -21.92
C GLY A 4 68.26 61.84 -22.77
N VAL A 5 68.79 60.72 -23.28
CA VAL A 5 69.98 60.71 -24.15
C VAL A 5 69.67 61.37 -25.51
N LEU A 6 68.46 61.15 -26.05
CA LEU A 6 68.01 61.68 -27.34
C LEU A 6 67.74 63.20 -27.30
N CYS A 7 67.18 63.69 -26.18
CA CYS A 7 67.04 65.12 -25.93
C CYS A 7 68.39 65.81 -25.70
N GLN A 8 69.37 65.12 -25.11
CA GLN A 8 70.72 65.66 -24.91
C GLN A 8 71.42 65.85 -26.26
N THR A 9 71.38 64.84 -27.13
CA THR A 9 71.99 64.90 -28.47
C THR A 9 71.29 65.89 -29.40
N SER A 10 69.98 66.08 -29.27
CA SER A 10 69.22 67.08 -30.05
C SER A 10 69.56 68.52 -29.64
N LYS A 11 69.76 68.77 -28.34
CA LYS A 11 70.28 70.07 -27.84
C LYS A 11 71.70 70.35 -28.33
N GLU A 12 72.54 69.33 -28.41
CA GLU A 12 73.90 69.45 -28.94
C GLU A 12 73.91 69.71 -30.47
N LEU A 13 73.02 69.06 -31.23
CA LEU A 13 72.84 69.29 -32.68
C LEU A 13 72.26 70.68 -33.00
N ALA A 14 71.34 71.19 -32.16
CA ALA A 14 70.79 72.54 -32.30
C ALA A 14 71.85 73.66 -32.14
N ASN A 15 72.95 73.38 -31.44
CA ASN A 15 74.07 74.32 -31.30
C ASN A 15 74.98 74.39 -32.55
N VAL A 16 74.84 73.46 -33.51
CA VAL A 16 75.72 73.33 -34.69
C VAL A 16 75.03 73.79 -35.99
N LEU A 17 73.71 73.96 -36.00
CA LEU A 17 72.91 74.35 -37.17
C LEU A 17 72.67 75.88 -37.20
N ASP A 18 73.20 76.57 -38.21
CA ASP A 18 73.19 78.05 -38.38
C ASP A 18 71.98 78.57 -39.20
N SER A 19 71.05 77.69 -39.58
CA SER A 19 69.82 77.97 -40.33
C SER A 19 68.60 77.91 -39.39
N GLY A 20 67.96 79.05 -39.15
CA GLY A 20 66.84 79.18 -38.21
C GLY A 20 65.57 78.36 -38.53
N ASP A 21 65.47 77.74 -39.71
CA ASP A 21 64.38 76.82 -40.07
C ASP A 21 64.64 75.39 -39.61
N ASP A 22 65.87 74.88 -39.74
CA ASP A 22 66.23 73.51 -39.37
C ASP A 22 66.16 73.28 -37.85
N LEU A 23 66.45 74.32 -37.06
CA LEU A 23 66.38 74.29 -35.60
C LEU A 23 64.92 74.23 -35.11
N LYS A 24 64.00 74.91 -35.81
CA LYS A 24 62.55 74.81 -35.54
C LYS A 24 62.00 73.44 -35.93
N GLU A 25 62.47 72.87 -37.04
CA GLU A 25 62.08 71.53 -37.47
C GLU A 25 62.59 70.47 -36.48
N LEU A 26 63.84 70.58 -36.01
CA LEU A 26 64.38 69.68 -34.99
C LEU A 26 63.61 69.77 -33.66
N LEU A 27 63.29 70.99 -33.20
CA LEU A 27 62.49 71.21 -31.99
C LEU A 27 61.10 70.59 -32.10
N THR A 28 60.38 70.81 -33.20
CA THR A 28 59.07 70.21 -33.44
C THR A 28 59.12 68.69 -33.53
N VAL A 29 60.20 68.11 -34.07
CA VAL A 29 60.47 66.66 -34.07
C VAL A 29 60.73 66.13 -32.66
N THR A 30 61.50 66.83 -31.82
CA THR A 30 61.68 66.41 -30.41
C THR A 30 60.40 66.54 -29.58
N GLU A 31 59.59 67.57 -29.80
CA GLU A 31 58.36 67.82 -29.05
C GLU A 31 57.26 66.83 -29.45
N SER A 32 57.14 66.53 -30.75
CA SER A 32 56.30 65.44 -31.26
C SER A 32 56.78 64.06 -30.80
N GLY A 33 58.10 63.84 -30.68
CA GLY A 33 58.68 62.64 -30.09
C GLY A 33 58.32 62.47 -28.60
N LYS A 34 58.38 63.56 -27.83
CA LYS A 34 57.98 63.57 -26.40
C LYS A 34 56.48 63.25 -26.24
N ASN A 35 55.63 63.90 -27.04
CA ASN A 35 54.19 63.65 -27.07
C ASN A 35 53.88 62.20 -27.50
N GLY A 36 54.66 61.63 -28.42
CA GLY A 36 54.52 60.24 -28.85
C GLY A 36 54.82 59.23 -27.75
N ILE A 37 55.85 59.47 -26.93
CA ILE A 37 56.19 58.61 -25.79
C ILE A 37 55.13 58.71 -24.69
N GLU A 38 54.65 59.91 -24.38
CA GLU A 38 53.60 60.11 -23.38
C GLU A 38 52.28 59.44 -23.81
N GLN A 39 51.92 59.51 -25.10
CA GLN A 39 50.82 58.73 -25.66
C GLN A 39 51.07 57.21 -25.58
N MET A 40 52.29 56.75 -25.80
CA MET A 40 52.65 55.34 -25.71
C MET A 40 52.53 54.81 -24.26
N GLU A 41 52.96 55.59 -23.27
CA GLU A 41 52.81 55.26 -21.85
C GLU A 41 51.33 55.25 -21.43
N GLN A 42 50.53 56.23 -21.87
CA GLN A 42 49.09 56.22 -21.64
C GLN A 42 48.40 55.02 -22.30
N ARG A 43 48.82 54.63 -23.50
CA ARG A 43 48.33 53.42 -24.17
C ARG A 43 48.72 52.16 -23.41
N GLN A 44 49.96 52.04 -22.94
CA GLN A 44 50.41 50.91 -22.11
C GLN A 44 49.61 50.80 -20.81
N LEU A 45 49.34 51.91 -20.13
CA LEU A 45 48.51 51.94 -18.93
C LEU A 45 47.08 51.46 -19.21
N LYS A 46 46.48 51.91 -20.32
CA LYS A 46 45.15 51.45 -20.76
C LYS A 46 45.13 49.96 -21.07
N VAL A 47 46.13 49.45 -21.78
CA VAL A 47 46.25 48.02 -22.11
C VAL A 47 46.41 47.16 -20.85
N LYS A 48 47.25 47.58 -19.90
CA LYS A 48 47.40 46.88 -18.61
C LYS A 48 46.08 46.82 -17.82
N ARG A 49 45.33 47.93 -17.79
CA ARG A 49 44.01 47.97 -17.15
C ARG A 49 43.01 47.04 -17.83
N LEU A 50 43.00 47.00 -19.16
CA LEU A 50 42.14 46.10 -19.93
C LEU A 50 42.53 44.63 -19.71
N GLN A 51 43.82 44.29 -19.68
CA GLN A 51 44.27 42.93 -19.35
C GLN A 51 43.82 42.51 -17.94
N GLN A 52 43.94 43.39 -16.95
CA GLN A 52 43.47 43.09 -15.59
C GLN A 52 41.95 42.92 -15.53
N ALA A 53 41.18 43.73 -16.26
CA ALA A 53 39.72 43.60 -16.32
C ALA A 53 39.30 42.28 -17.01
N LEU A 54 39.96 41.91 -18.11
CA LEU A 54 39.72 40.64 -18.81
C LEU A 54 40.10 39.43 -17.96
N ALA A 55 41.19 39.49 -17.19
CA ALA A 55 41.59 38.42 -16.28
C ALA A 55 40.54 38.21 -15.18
N LYS A 56 40.04 39.29 -14.56
CA LYS A 56 38.98 39.21 -13.55
C LYS A 56 37.68 38.65 -14.12
N LEU A 57 37.27 39.11 -15.30
CA LEU A 57 36.07 38.58 -15.97
C LEU A 57 36.21 37.08 -16.28
N GLY A 58 37.40 36.64 -16.69
CA GLY A 58 37.68 35.22 -16.93
C GLY A 58 37.65 34.36 -15.66
N GLU A 59 38.13 34.90 -14.52
CA GLU A 59 38.02 34.25 -13.21
C GLU A 59 36.55 34.16 -12.76
N GLU A 60 35.80 35.26 -12.84
CA GLU A 60 34.38 35.30 -12.48
C GLU A 60 33.53 34.34 -13.34
N GLU A 61 33.82 34.24 -14.65
CA GLU A 61 33.14 33.32 -15.56
C GLU A 61 33.50 31.84 -15.28
N GLY A 62 34.76 31.58 -14.90
CA GLY A 62 35.21 30.28 -14.41
C GLY A 62 34.53 29.86 -13.10
N GLU A 63 34.38 30.77 -12.15
CA GLU A 63 33.66 30.53 -10.90
C GLU A 63 32.17 30.29 -11.15
N LEU A 64 31.51 31.15 -11.94
CA LEU A 64 30.08 31.00 -12.28
C LEU A 64 29.78 29.69 -13.00
N SER A 65 30.65 29.26 -13.91
CA SER A 65 30.50 27.98 -14.61
C SER A 65 30.67 26.79 -13.67
N SER A 66 31.61 26.86 -12.71
CA SER A 66 31.79 25.84 -11.69
C SER A 66 30.59 25.72 -10.74
N ILE A 67 30.02 26.86 -10.31
CA ILE A 67 28.80 26.91 -9.47
C ILE A 67 27.62 26.30 -10.22
N ARG A 68 27.39 26.69 -11.48
CA ARG A 68 26.32 26.12 -12.32
C ARG A 68 26.45 24.61 -12.50
N LEU A 69 27.67 24.11 -12.69
CA LEU A 69 27.90 22.66 -12.82
C LEU A 69 27.59 21.93 -11.51
N GLN A 70 27.93 22.52 -10.37
CA GLN A 70 27.64 21.97 -9.04
C GLN A 70 26.12 21.97 -8.77
N GLU A 71 25.44 23.10 -8.96
CA GLU A 71 23.98 23.22 -8.82
C GLU A 71 23.24 22.23 -9.72
N ASN A 72 23.69 22.04 -10.97
CA ASN A 72 23.04 21.12 -11.90
C ASN A 72 23.26 19.65 -11.50
N LYS A 73 24.41 19.30 -10.91
CA LYS A 73 24.63 17.95 -10.34
C LYS A 73 23.72 17.70 -9.14
N GLU A 74 23.68 18.65 -8.20
CA GLU A 74 22.84 18.54 -7.00
C GLU A 74 21.35 18.46 -7.37
N ASN A 75 20.90 19.28 -8.32
CA ASN A 75 19.52 19.28 -8.78
C ASN A 75 19.16 17.96 -9.49
N ASN A 76 20.07 17.40 -10.31
CA ASN A 76 19.85 16.09 -10.92
C ASN A 76 19.78 14.95 -9.89
N GLU A 77 20.60 15.02 -8.84
CA GLU A 77 20.57 14.03 -7.76
C GLU A 77 19.26 14.10 -6.97
N VAL A 78 18.78 15.31 -6.67
CA VAL A 78 17.46 15.54 -6.05
C VAL A 78 16.34 15.01 -6.93
N ILE A 79 16.34 15.30 -8.25
CA ILE A 79 15.34 14.78 -9.19
C ILE A 79 15.38 13.25 -9.26
N SER A 80 16.56 12.65 -9.26
CA SER A 80 16.70 11.19 -9.26
C SER A 80 16.12 10.57 -7.99
N ASN A 81 16.41 11.15 -6.83
CA ASN A 81 15.90 10.66 -5.55
C ASN A 81 14.39 10.82 -5.43
N LEU A 82 13.84 11.96 -5.84
CA LEU A 82 12.38 12.18 -5.90
C LEU A 82 11.71 11.21 -6.88
N GLY A 83 12.36 10.89 -8.01
CA GLY A 83 11.88 9.89 -8.96
C GLY A 83 11.79 8.49 -8.35
N LYS A 84 12.81 8.07 -7.60
CA LYS A 84 12.82 6.79 -6.88
C LYS A 84 11.74 6.74 -5.80
N GLU A 85 11.61 7.81 -5.02
CA GLU A 85 10.60 7.90 -3.98
C GLU A 85 9.18 7.84 -4.56
N LYS A 86 8.92 8.61 -5.63
CA LYS A 86 7.64 8.56 -6.34
C LYS A 86 7.34 7.14 -6.85
N TYR A 87 8.32 6.47 -7.45
CA TYR A 87 8.14 5.11 -7.94
C TYR A 87 7.80 4.14 -6.80
N SER A 88 8.52 4.23 -5.68
CA SER A 88 8.26 3.41 -4.49
C SER A 88 6.87 3.68 -3.89
N GLN A 89 6.43 4.94 -3.85
CA GLN A 89 5.09 5.30 -3.38
C GLN A 89 4.00 4.76 -4.31
N VAL A 90 4.18 4.85 -5.63
CA VAL A 90 3.22 4.29 -6.61
C VAL A 90 3.11 2.78 -6.44
N GLU A 91 4.22 2.07 -6.31
CA GLU A 91 4.21 0.62 -6.04
C GLU A 91 3.50 0.28 -4.72
N GLY A 92 3.70 1.10 -3.68
CA GLY A 92 3.00 0.98 -2.41
C GLY A 92 1.48 1.17 -2.54
N ILE A 93 1.04 2.17 -3.31
CA ILE A 93 -0.37 2.43 -3.60
C ILE A 93 -0.99 1.26 -4.37
N GLU A 94 -0.30 0.71 -5.37
CA GLU A 94 -0.79 -0.45 -6.12
C GLU A 94 -0.98 -1.68 -5.23
N LYS A 95 -0.01 -1.96 -4.35
CA LYS A 95 -0.11 -3.06 -3.37
C LYS A 95 -1.28 -2.86 -2.41
N LEU A 96 -1.48 -1.64 -1.91
CA LEU A 96 -2.60 -1.31 -1.02
C LEU A 96 -3.95 -1.43 -1.73
N ASN A 97 -4.06 -0.97 -2.99
CA ASN A 97 -5.28 -1.13 -3.78
C ASN A 97 -5.60 -2.60 -4.05
N ALA A 98 -4.59 -3.43 -4.34
CA ALA A 98 -4.77 -4.87 -4.49
C ALA A 98 -5.27 -5.53 -3.19
N ALA A 99 -4.71 -5.13 -2.04
CA ALA A 99 -5.12 -5.60 -0.73
C ALA A 99 -6.54 -5.15 -0.34
N LEU A 100 -6.92 -3.91 -0.71
CA LEU A 100 -8.29 -3.42 -0.52
C LEU A 100 -9.27 -4.22 -1.37
N GLY A 101 -8.95 -4.48 -2.64
CA GLY A 101 -9.80 -5.29 -3.51
C GLY A 101 -9.98 -6.73 -3.02
N SER A 102 -8.93 -7.36 -2.48
CA SER A 102 -9.05 -8.69 -1.89
C SER A 102 -9.90 -8.68 -0.61
N LEU A 103 -9.72 -7.68 0.25
CA LEU A 103 -10.49 -7.53 1.48
C LEU A 103 -11.98 -7.29 1.20
N GLU A 104 -12.32 -6.44 0.23
CA GLU A 104 -13.72 -6.21 -0.19
C GLU A 104 -14.39 -7.50 -0.70
N ASN A 105 -13.65 -8.33 -1.43
CA ASN A 105 -14.16 -9.62 -1.90
C ASN A 105 -14.39 -10.58 -0.73
N SER A 106 -13.47 -10.66 0.23
CA SER A 106 -13.67 -11.46 1.45
C SER A 106 -14.86 -10.96 2.27
N MET A 107 -15.07 -9.65 2.38
CA MET A 107 -16.25 -9.10 3.06
C MET A 107 -17.55 -9.52 2.37
N ARG A 108 -17.62 -9.44 1.03
CA ARG A 108 -18.79 -9.91 0.27
C ARG A 108 -19.05 -11.40 0.46
N GLU A 109 -18.00 -12.21 0.49
CA GLU A 109 -18.11 -13.66 0.69
C GLU A 109 -18.66 -13.99 2.09
N ILE A 110 -18.12 -13.34 3.13
CA ILE A 110 -18.58 -13.48 4.52
C ILE A 110 -20.05 -13.04 4.66
N ASP A 111 -20.45 -11.94 4.02
CA ASP A 111 -21.85 -11.49 4.06
C ASP A 111 -22.79 -12.50 3.39
N LEU A 112 -22.36 -13.07 2.27
CA LEU A 112 -23.14 -14.06 1.54
C LEU A 112 -23.27 -15.35 2.35
N GLU A 113 -22.20 -15.82 2.98
CA GLU A 113 -22.21 -16.96 3.89
C GLU A 113 -23.06 -16.70 5.14
N SER A 114 -22.92 -15.54 5.77
CA SER A 114 -23.74 -15.10 6.91
C SER A 114 -25.23 -15.08 6.56
N SER A 115 -25.58 -14.61 5.36
CA SER A 115 -26.96 -14.63 4.89
C SER A 115 -27.52 -16.04 4.70
N LYS A 116 -26.70 -16.98 4.20
CA LYS A 116 -27.05 -18.39 4.04
C LYS A 116 -27.26 -19.05 5.40
N LEU A 117 -26.31 -18.88 6.32
CA LEU A 117 -26.39 -19.43 7.68
C LEU A 117 -27.61 -18.88 8.45
N ARG A 118 -27.96 -17.60 8.27
CA ARG A 118 -29.18 -17.03 8.87
C ARG A 118 -30.45 -17.71 8.34
N LYS A 119 -30.53 -17.97 7.04
CA LYS A 119 -31.67 -18.69 6.43
C LYS A 119 -31.76 -20.12 6.93
N GLU A 120 -30.64 -20.83 6.99
CA GLU A 120 -30.58 -22.20 7.51
C GLU A 120 -30.99 -22.25 8.98
N LYS A 121 -30.46 -21.36 9.82
CA LYS A 121 -30.85 -21.23 11.22
C LYS A 121 -32.36 -20.99 11.37
N ALA A 122 -32.94 -20.11 10.55
CA ALA A 122 -34.38 -19.86 10.57
C ALA A 122 -35.19 -21.12 10.19
N GLY A 123 -34.73 -21.88 9.20
CA GLY A 123 -35.34 -23.17 8.81
C GLY A 123 -35.29 -24.21 9.94
N ILE A 124 -34.13 -24.37 10.58
CA ILE A 124 -33.96 -25.28 11.73
C ILE A 124 -34.82 -24.83 12.91
N GLN A 125 -34.86 -23.52 13.19
CA GLN A 125 -35.68 -22.99 14.29
C GLN A 125 -37.17 -23.22 14.04
N HIS A 126 -37.64 -23.09 12.79
CA HIS A 126 -39.02 -23.41 12.43
C HIS A 126 -39.32 -24.91 12.63
N GLN A 127 -38.43 -25.81 12.22
CA GLN A 127 -38.59 -27.24 12.46
C GLN A 127 -38.58 -27.57 13.96
N ALA A 128 -37.69 -26.95 14.74
CA ALA A 128 -37.61 -27.14 16.17
C ALA A 128 -38.84 -26.58 16.91
N SER A 129 -39.40 -25.45 16.46
CA SER A 129 -40.60 -24.84 17.02
C SER A 129 -41.86 -25.65 16.73
N ASP A 130 -42.01 -26.20 15.53
CA ASP A 130 -43.28 -26.79 15.12
C ASP A 130 -43.29 -28.32 15.17
N ALA A 131 -42.19 -28.97 14.79
CA ALA A 131 -42.15 -30.43 14.70
C ALA A 131 -41.84 -31.10 16.04
N LEU A 132 -40.91 -30.54 16.83
CA LEU A 132 -40.53 -31.16 18.11
C LEU A 132 -41.69 -31.18 19.13
N PRO A 133 -42.48 -30.10 19.31
CA PRO A 133 -43.60 -30.14 20.24
C PRO A 133 -44.70 -31.09 19.76
N LYS A 134 -44.97 -31.15 18.45
CA LYS A 134 -45.94 -32.09 17.88
C LYS A 134 -45.51 -33.54 18.08
N THR A 135 -44.24 -33.86 17.84
CA THR A 135 -43.71 -35.21 18.07
C THR A 135 -43.71 -35.59 19.54
N LYS A 136 -43.30 -34.67 20.44
CA LYS A 136 -43.38 -34.87 21.89
C LYS A 136 -44.82 -35.08 22.35
N TYR A 137 -45.76 -34.31 21.82
CA TYR A 137 -47.17 -34.45 22.13
C TYR A 137 -47.72 -35.80 21.65
N SER A 138 -47.43 -36.20 20.41
CA SER A 138 -47.82 -37.52 19.88
C SER A 138 -47.23 -38.66 20.71
N PHE A 139 -45.95 -38.60 21.08
CA PHE A 139 -45.33 -39.61 21.94
C PHE A 139 -45.97 -39.66 23.34
N SER A 140 -46.25 -38.48 23.92
CA SER A 140 -46.96 -38.37 25.19
C SER A 140 -48.38 -38.97 25.09
N LEU A 141 -49.11 -38.69 24.01
CA LEU A 141 -50.42 -39.29 23.76
C LEU A 141 -50.35 -40.81 23.66
N TYR A 142 -49.44 -41.35 22.84
CA TYR A 142 -49.28 -42.80 22.73
C TYR A 142 -48.92 -43.42 24.08
N SER A 143 -47.97 -42.84 24.81
CA SER A 143 -47.59 -43.33 26.14
C SER A 143 -48.75 -43.24 27.15
N ASN A 144 -49.55 -42.18 27.14
CA ASN A 144 -50.68 -42.02 28.06
C ASN A 144 -51.86 -42.94 27.73
N VAL A 145 -52.18 -43.13 26.45
CA VAL A 145 -53.32 -43.94 25.99
C VAL A 145 -53.05 -45.44 26.16
N THR A 146 -51.84 -45.86 25.79
CA THR A 146 -51.43 -47.28 25.82
C THR A 146 -50.81 -47.68 27.15
N ARG A 147 -50.26 -46.72 27.91
CA ARG A 147 -49.43 -46.95 29.11
C ARG A 147 -48.28 -47.91 28.89
N LEU A 148 -47.86 -48.02 27.63
CA LEU A 148 -46.82 -48.91 27.19
C LEU A 148 -45.46 -48.21 27.26
N ARG A 149 -44.47 -48.94 27.75
CA ARG A 149 -43.08 -48.52 27.85
C ARG A 149 -42.24 -49.55 27.11
N TRP A 150 -41.45 -49.06 26.16
CA TRP A 150 -40.53 -49.89 25.40
C TRP A 150 -39.21 -49.99 26.16
N ASP A 151 -38.61 -51.17 26.11
CA ASP A 151 -37.20 -51.34 26.45
C ASP A 151 -36.37 -51.02 25.20
N TYR A 152 -35.46 -50.06 25.32
CA TYR A 152 -34.62 -49.58 24.21
C TYR A 152 -33.22 -50.21 24.22
N ASP A 153 -32.86 -50.95 25.27
CA ASP A 153 -31.53 -51.55 25.43
C ASP A 153 -31.46 -52.98 24.86
N THR A 154 -32.47 -53.40 24.09
CA THR A 154 -32.62 -54.77 23.56
C THR A 154 -32.29 -54.87 22.07
N ASN A 155 -31.88 -56.05 21.60
CA ASN A 155 -31.55 -56.31 20.19
C ASN A 155 -32.65 -55.87 19.21
N ASP A 156 -32.26 -55.31 18.06
CA ASP A 156 -33.16 -54.82 16.98
C ASP A 156 -34.19 -55.84 16.47
N ASP A 157 -33.97 -57.14 16.70
CA ASP A 157 -34.86 -58.22 16.32
C ASP A 157 -35.95 -58.54 17.35
N LYS A 158 -35.89 -57.94 18.55
CA LYS A 158 -36.82 -58.18 19.65
C LYS A 158 -37.53 -56.91 20.06
N LEU A 159 -38.85 -57.00 20.15
CA LEU A 159 -39.71 -55.96 20.68
C LEU A 159 -40.06 -56.29 22.12
N GLN A 160 -39.44 -55.60 23.08
CA GLN A 160 -39.63 -55.82 24.50
C GLN A 160 -40.13 -54.56 25.21
N GLY A 161 -40.83 -54.76 26.32
CA GLY A 161 -41.37 -53.67 27.09
C GLY A 161 -42.36 -54.12 28.14
N PHE A 162 -43.09 -53.16 28.70
CA PHE A 162 -44.11 -53.42 29.69
C PHE A 162 -45.28 -52.45 29.57
N VAL A 163 -46.47 -52.93 29.92
CA VAL A 163 -47.68 -52.11 30.04
C VAL A 163 -47.95 -51.86 31.51
N THR A 164 -48.09 -50.59 31.87
CA THR A 164 -48.36 -50.17 33.25
C THR A 164 -49.86 -49.94 33.48
N SER A 165 -50.38 -50.55 34.53
CA SER A 165 -51.72 -50.34 35.07
C SER A 165 -51.60 -49.68 36.46
N LEU A 166 -52.69 -49.14 37.02
CA LEU A 166 -52.64 -48.48 38.34
C LEU A 166 -52.19 -49.42 39.48
N ARG A 167 -52.30 -50.74 39.29
CA ARG A 167 -51.97 -51.76 40.31
C ARG A 167 -51.16 -52.94 39.79
N ASP A 168 -50.80 -52.96 38.50
CA ASP A 168 -50.17 -54.12 37.86
C ASP A 168 -49.22 -53.66 36.74
N VAL A 169 -48.17 -54.42 36.49
CA VAL A 169 -47.20 -54.19 35.41
C VAL A 169 -47.03 -55.48 34.63
N ARG A 170 -47.36 -55.45 33.34
CA ARG A 170 -47.30 -56.63 32.47
C ARG A 170 -46.14 -56.52 31.48
N PRO A 171 -45.07 -57.31 31.65
CA PRO A 171 -44.00 -57.37 30.68
C PRO A 171 -44.43 -58.15 29.43
N PHE A 172 -43.86 -57.80 28.28
CA PHE A 172 -44.00 -58.55 27.04
C PHE A 172 -42.65 -58.61 26.30
N SER A 173 -42.46 -59.66 25.51
CA SER A 173 -41.30 -59.83 24.65
C SER A 173 -41.72 -60.58 23.40
N LEU A 174 -41.55 -59.97 22.23
CA LEU A 174 -41.90 -60.53 20.93
C LEU A 174 -40.68 -60.52 20.01
N ASN A 175 -40.56 -61.53 19.16
CA ASN A 175 -39.54 -61.58 18.11
C ASN A 175 -40.13 -61.03 16.80
N LEU A 176 -39.51 -60.00 16.23
CA LEU A 176 -39.96 -59.33 15.00
C LEU A 176 -39.82 -60.24 13.76
N LYS A 177 -38.97 -61.27 13.82
CA LYS A 177 -38.77 -62.23 12.72
C LYS A 177 -39.80 -63.36 12.70
N GLU A 178 -40.41 -63.67 13.84
CA GLU A 178 -41.32 -64.80 14.01
C GLU A 178 -42.80 -64.40 13.87
N HIS A 179 -43.09 -63.11 14.00
CA HIS A 179 -44.46 -62.59 14.03
C HIS A 179 -44.69 -61.51 12.98
N SER A 180 -45.85 -61.55 12.33
CA SER A 180 -46.25 -60.48 11.41
C SER A 180 -46.58 -59.19 12.19
N SER A 181 -46.45 -58.04 11.52
CA SER A 181 -46.82 -56.74 12.10
C SER A 181 -48.26 -56.69 12.61
N HIS A 182 -49.18 -57.38 11.93
CA HIS A 182 -50.59 -57.49 12.33
C HIS A 182 -50.76 -58.30 13.61
N PHE A 183 -50.04 -59.42 13.76
CA PHE A 183 -50.07 -60.23 14.98
C PHE A 183 -49.53 -59.43 16.17
N ILE A 184 -48.41 -58.75 15.98
CA ILE A 184 -47.77 -57.91 17.02
C ILE A 184 -48.74 -56.80 17.46
N ALA A 185 -49.36 -56.09 16.52
CA ALA A 185 -50.29 -55.01 16.84
C ALA A 185 -51.51 -55.51 17.63
N ASN A 186 -52.13 -56.61 17.18
CA ASN A 186 -53.30 -57.20 17.87
C ASN A 186 -52.92 -57.68 19.27
N TYR A 187 -51.80 -58.38 19.41
CA TYR A 187 -51.31 -58.84 20.71
C TYR A 187 -51.09 -57.67 21.67
N LEU A 188 -50.44 -56.59 21.24
CA LEU A 188 -50.21 -55.42 22.09
C LEU A 188 -51.52 -54.77 22.52
N TRP A 189 -52.50 -54.66 21.62
CA TRP A 189 -53.84 -54.17 21.98
C TRP A 189 -54.54 -55.06 23.00
N ASP A 190 -54.42 -56.39 22.89
CA ASP A 190 -54.97 -57.33 23.86
C ASP A 190 -54.29 -57.22 25.23
N VAL A 191 -52.96 -57.04 25.27
CA VAL A 191 -52.21 -56.81 26.52
C VAL A 191 -52.67 -55.49 27.17
N ILE A 192 -52.86 -54.43 26.38
CA ILE A 192 -53.36 -53.14 26.89
C ILE A 192 -54.80 -53.26 27.41
N ALA A 193 -55.69 -53.94 26.67
CA ALA A 193 -57.08 -54.14 27.05
C ALA A 193 -57.20 -54.97 28.33
N SER A 194 -56.45 -56.07 28.42
CA SER A 194 -56.44 -56.93 29.61
C SER A 194 -55.89 -56.22 30.86
N ALA A 195 -54.90 -55.33 30.69
CA ALA A 195 -54.37 -54.49 31.78
C ALA A 195 -55.37 -53.43 32.26
N LYS A 196 -56.24 -52.91 31.36
CA LYS A 196 -57.33 -51.98 31.70
C LYS A 196 -58.48 -52.68 32.42
N ASN A 197 -58.87 -53.87 31.97
CA ASN A 197 -59.96 -54.65 32.56
C ASN A 197 -59.65 -55.16 33.98
N SER A 198 -58.38 -55.18 34.38
CA SER A 198 -57.97 -55.49 35.75
C SER A 198 -58.12 -54.30 36.72
N GLN A 199 -58.62 -53.15 36.24
CA GLN A 199 -58.94 -51.96 37.04
C GLN A 199 -60.44 -51.78 37.30
N ALA A 200 -61.32 -52.53 36.62
CA ALA A 200 -62.76 -52.54 36.84
C ALA A 200 -63.13 -53.61 37.88
#